data_AF-A0A9X4AIX1-F1
#
_entry.id   AF-A0A9X4AIX1-F1
#
_cell.length_a   1.000
_cell.length_b   1.000
_cell.length_c   1.000
_cell.angle_alpha   90.00
_cell.angle_beta   90.00
_cell.angle_gamma   90.00
#
_symmetry.space_group_name_H-M   'P 1'
#
loop_
_entity.id
_entity.type
_entity.pdbx_description
1 polymer ?
#
loop_
_entity_poly.entity_id
_entity_poly.type
_entity_poly.pdbx_seq_one_letter_code
_entity_poly.pdbx_strand_id
1 'polypeptide(L)' 'MNNQILLTKISSKRNEMIKVGLTEGLTSKETIRCSQELDQLLNMYEGNREKFTFLAV' A
#
# COMPACT_ATOMS: atom_id res chain seq x y z
N MET A 1 2.86 -15.88 -1.27
CA MET A 1 2.85 -14.96 -0.11
C MET A 1 1.41 -14.86 0.37
N ASN A 2 1.11 -15.12 1.65
CA ASN A 2 -0.28 -15.12 2.14
C ASN A 2 -0.89 -13.72 2.07
N ASN A 3 -2.10 -13.59 1.51
CA ASN A 3 -2.80 -12.30 1.38
C ASN A 3 -2.92 -11.55 2.71
N GLN A 4 -3.00 -12.27 3.83
CA GLN A 4 -3.03 -11.68 5.17
C GLN A 4 -1.74 -10.92 5.51
N ILE A 5 -0.57 -11.47 5.18
CA ILE A 5 0.73 -10.81 5.43
C ILE A 5 0.81 -9.50 4.64
N LEU A 6 0.30 -9.50 3.41
CA LEU A 6 0.29 -8.32 2.56
C LEU A 6 -0.66 -7.24 3.08
N LEU A 7 -1.85 -7.63 3.55
CA LEU A 7 -2.79 -6.71 4.21
C LEU A 7 -2.21 -6.08 5.48
N THR A 8 -1.47 -6.85 6.29
CA THR A 8 -0.75 -6.31 7.46
C THR A 8 0.29 -5.27 7.04
N LYS A 9 1.07 -5.53 5.98
CA LYS A 9 2.06 -4.58 5.46
C LYS A 9 1.40 -3.29 4.95
N ILE A 10 0.31 -3.41 4.19
CA ILE A 10 -0.48 -2.25 3.71
C ILE A 10 -0.97 -1.42 4.88
N SER A 11 -1.55 -2.06 5.90
CA SER A 11 -2.08 -1.37 7.08
C SER A 11 -0.97 -0.66 7.86
N SER A 12 0.18 -1.31 8.05
CA SER A 12 1.33 -0.71 8.73
C SER A 12 1.88 0.48 7.96
N LYS A 13 2.08 0.34 6.63
CA LYS A 13 2.64 1.41 5.80
C LYS A 13 1.69 2.61 5.68
N ARG A 14 0.37 2.37 5.67
CA ARG A 14 -0.65 3.43 5.76
C ARG A 14 -0.51 4.23 7.05
N ASN A 15 -0.39 3.55 8.19
CA ASN A 15 -0.22 4.23 9.48
C ASN A 15 1.08 5.04 9.54
N GLU A 16 2.16 4.54 8.96
CA GLU A 16 3.42 5.26 8.83
C GLU A 16 3.27 6.52 7.97
N MET A 17 2.68 6.41 6.79
CA MET A 17 2.40 7.56 5.91
C MET A 17 1.56 8.63 6.60
N ILE A 18 0.53 8.24 7.36
CA ILE A 18 -0.30 9.18 8.13
C ILE A 18 0.54 9.89 9.19
N LYS A 19 1.35 9.15 9.96
CA LYS A 19 2.22 9.74 10.97
C LYS A 19 3.20 10.74 10.36
N VAL A 20 3.90 10.34 9.31
CA VAL A 20 4.87 11.20 8.60
C VAL A 20 4.18 12.40 7.98
N GLY A 21 3.00 12.22 7.37
CA GLY A 21 2.21 13.32 6.80
C GLY A 21 1.72 14.33 7.84
N LEU A 22 1.43 13.87 9.07
CA LEU A 22 1.07 14.74 10.20
C LEU A 22 2.28 15.47 10.78
N THR A 23 3.48 14.87 10.75
CA THR A 23 4.69 15.47 11.34
C THR A 23 5.48 16.34 10.37
N GLU A 24 5.57 15.95 9.10
CA GLU A 24 6.42 16.58 8.08
C GLU A 24 5.63 17.25 6.95
N GLY A 25 4.32 17.02 6.90
CA GLY A 25 3.45 17.49 5.82
C GLY A 25 3.37 16.54 4.63
N LEU A 26 2.30 16.67 3.85
CA LEU A 26 2.00 15.76 2.74
C LEU A 26 2.97 15.88 1.55
N THR A 27 3.64 17.02 1.42
CA THR A 27 4.63 17.28 0.37
C THR A 27 6.06 16.96 0.81
N SER A 28 6.26 16.47 2.04
CA SER A 28 7.59 16.05 2.49
C SER A 28 8.07 14.86 1.65
N LYS A 29 9.38 14.80 1.43
CA LYS A 29 10.01 13.70 0.70
C LYS A 29 9.71 12.34 1.34
N GLU A 30 9.64 12.29 2.67
CA GLU A 30 9.34 11.06 3.40
C GLU A 30 7.86 10.67 3.26
N THR A 31 6.92 11.63 3.30
CA THR A 31 5.49 11.33 3.05
C THR A 31 5.27 10.83 1.63
N ILE A 32 5.96 11.43 0.64
CA ILE A 32 5.92 10.99 -0.76
C ILE A 32 6.53 9.60 -0.91
N ARG A 33 7.64 9.29 -0.22
CA ARG A 33 8.21 7.94 -0.24
C ARG A 33 7.24 6.92 0.34
N CYS A 34 6.62 7.24 1.49
CA CYS A 34 5.65 6.37 2.14
C CYS A 34 4.43 6.11 1.25
N SER A 35 3.96 7.11 0.49
CA SER A 35 2.84 6.94 -0.44
C SER A 35 3.20 6.04 -1.62
N GLN A 36 4.40 6.17 -2.18
CA GLN A 36 4.90 5.29 -3.24
C GLN A 36 5.06 3.84 -2.78
N GLU A 37 5.58 3.62 -1.58
CA GLU A 37 5.71 2.27 -1.00
C GLU A 37 4.32 1.65 -0.71
N LEU A 38 3.37 2.46 -0.23
CA LEU A 38 1.99 2.02 -0.02
C LEU A 38 1.32 1.62 -1.34
N ASP A 39 1.51 2.42 -2.39
CA ASP A 39 0.99 2.15 -3.73
C ASP A 39 1.52 0.83 -4.29
N GLN A 40 2.83 0.57 -4.17
CA GLN A 40 3.43 -0.72 -4.56
C GLN A 40 2.80 -1.90 -3.82
N LEU A 41 2.56 -1.77 -2.51
CA LEU A 41 1.92 -2.83 -1.72
C LEU A 41 0.46 -3.07 -2.15
N LEU A 42 -0.27 -2.00 -2.50
CA LEU A 42 -1.63 -2.09 -3.05
C LEU A 42 -1.63 -2.77 -4.41
N ASN A 43 -0.74 -2.37 -5.32
CA ASN A 43 -0.59 -2.99 -6.64
C ASN A 43 -0.23 -4.48 -6.53
N MET A 44 0.63 -4.87 -5.58
CA MET A 44 0.92 -6.28 -5.32
C MET A 44 -0.31 -7.04 -4.81
N TYR A 45 -1.15 -6.40 -4.01
CA TYR A 45 -2.37 -7.00 -3.47
C TYR A 45 -3.44 -7.16 -4.55
N GLU A 46 -3.63 -6.13 -5.38
CA GLU A 46 -4.53 -6.15 -6.52
C GLU A 46 -4.06 -7.13 -7.60
N GLY A 47 -2.77 -7.17 -7.93
CA GLY A 47 -2.22 -8.18 -8.84
C GLY A 47 -2.37 -9.62 -8.33
N ASN A 48 -2.38 -9.83 -7.01
CA ASN A 48 -2.73 -11.13 -6.41
C ASN A 48 -4.24 -11.43 -6.48
N ARG A 49 -5.08 -10.39 -6.54
CA ARG A 49 -6.55 -10.49 -6.67
C ARG A 49 -6.98 -10.72 -8.12
N GLU A 50 -6.28 -10.12 -9.09
CA GLU A 50 -6.56 -10.17 -10.53
C GLU A 50 -6.33 -11.55 -11.16
N LYS A 51 -5.55 -12.45 -10.53
CA LYS A 51 -5.46 -13.85 -10.95
C LYS A 51 -6.79 -14.61 -10.88
N PHE A 52 -7.79 -14.06 -10.19
CA PHE A 52 -9.13 -14.64 -10.06
C PHE A 52 -10.21 -13.98 -10.94
N THR A 53 -9.88 -12.97 -11.76
CA THR A 53 -10.88 -12.26 -12.58
C THR A 53 -11.02 -12.78 -14.01
N PHE A 54 -10.22 -13.75 -14.46
CA PHE A 54 -10.26 -14.26 -15.84
C PHE A 54 -11.42 -15.26 -16.15
N LEU A 55 -12.49 -15.26 -15.34
CA LEU A 55 -13.69 -16.07 -15.60
C LEU A 55 -15.00 -15.26 -15.77
N ALA A 56 -14.92 -13.94 -15.92
CA ALA A 56 -16.13 -13.15 -16.15
C ALA A 56 -15.89 -11.93 -17.06
N VAL A 57 -15.57 -12.18 -18.33
CA VAL A 57 -16.07 -11.38 -19.46
C VAL A 57 -16.34 -12.34 -20.62
#